data_AF-A0A3D3LEL0-F1
#
_entry.id   AF-A0A3D3LEL0-F1
#
_cell.length_a   1.000
_cell.length_b   1.000
_cell.length_c   1.000
_cell.angle_alpha   90.00
_cell.angle_beta   90.00
_cell.angle_gamma   90.00
#
_symmetry.space_group_name_H-M   'P 1'
#
loop_
_entity.id
_entity.type
_entity.pdbx_description
1 polymer ?
#
loop_
_entity_poly.entity_id
_entity_poly.type
_entity_poly.pdbx_seq_one_letter_code
_entity_poly.pdbx_strand_id
1 'polypeptide(L)'
;MAEQLLQIWLLKARRPMLVTFLDAVGITHDDKGQVEDLPDEIPEDKAAAGIQALLAAHPAAEAALYLHMFQLQRPGGWDGLAKALAACTEVQLPSAS
;
A
#
# COMPACT_ATOMS: atom_id res chain seq x y z
N MET A 1 0.40 14.48 14.46
CA MET A 1 -0.10 13.58 15.53
C MET A 1 -0.92 12.42 14.97
N ALA A 2 -1.93 12.66 14.13
CA ALA A 2 -2.65 11.58 13.43
C ALA A 2 -1.73 10.75 12.52
N GLU A 3 -0.87 11.40 11.74
CA GLU A 3 0.08 10.75 10.82
C GLU A 3 1.10 9.85 11.53
N GLN A 4 1.56 10.24 12.73
CA GLN A 4 2.49 9.43 13.52
C GLN A 4 1.81 8.20 14.15
N LEU A 5 0.55 8.33 14.59
CA LEU A 5 -0.27 7.19 15.03
C LEU A 5 -0.58 6.24 13.86
N LEU A 6 -0.84 6.80 12.68
CA LEU A 6 -1.06 6.07 11.45
C LEU A 6 0.20 5.28 11.03
N GLN A 7 1.37 5.92 11.06
CA GLN A 7 2.67 5.28 10.83
C GLN A 7 2.95 4.18 11.85
N ILE A 8 2.73 4.41 13.14
CA ILE A 8 2.96 3.39 14.18
C ILE A 8 2.03 2.19 13.97
N TRP A 9 0.76 2.41 13.63
CA TRP A 9 -0.20 1.34 13.34
C TRP A 9 0.20 0.56 12.08
N LEU A 10 0.60 1.25 11.01
CA LEU A 10 1.09 0.63 9.79
C LEU A 10 2.35 -0.23 10.03
N LEU A 11 3.32 0.30 10.80
CA LEU A 11 4.61 -0.34 11.08
C LEU A 11 4.51 -1.51 12.09
N LYS A 12 3.56 -1.45 13.03
CA LYS A 12 3.40 -2.48 14.07
C LYS A 12 2.36 -3.54 13.74
N ALA A 13 1.22 -3.18 13.15
CA ALA A 13 0.12 -4.11 12.89
C ALA A 13 0.12 -4.68 11.46
N ARG A 14 0.80 -4.03 10.50
CA ARG A 14 0.68 -4.36 9.06
C ARG A 14 2.01 -4.60 8.35
N ARG A 15 3.06 -4.92 9.10
CA ARG A 15 4.35 -5.35 8.54
C ARG A 15 4.22 -6.48 7.51
N PRO A 16 3.39 -7.53 7.71
CA PRO A 16 3.20 -8.55 6.68
C PRO A 16 2.62 -7.99 5.37
N MET A 17 1.68 -7.04 5.44
CA MET A 17 1.14 -6.37 4.26
C MET A 17 2.19 -5.50 3.57
N LEU A 18 3.01 -4.77 4.35
CA LEU A 18 4.10 -3.97 3.81
C LEU A 18 5.10 -4.83 3.05
N VAL A 19 5.61 -5.89 3.67
CA VAL A 19 6.54 -6.81 3.01
C VAL A 19 5.89 -7.45 1.76
N THR A 20 4.66 -7.96 1.88
CA THR A 20 3.93 -8.55 0.74
C THR A 20 3.80 -7.58 -0.43
N PHE A 21 3.46 -6.32 -0.15
CA PHE A 21 3.32 -5.30 -1.18
C PHE A 21 4.67 -4.95 -1.80
N LEU A 22 5.68 -4.65 -0.99
CA LEU A 22 7.01 -4.24 -1.46
C LEU A 22 7.70 -5.34 -2.28
N ASP A 23 7.62 -6.60 -1.86
CA ASP A 23 8.11 -7.77 -2.60
C ASP A 23 7.42 -7.85 -3.98
N ALA A 24 6.10 -7.70 -4.02
CA ALA A 24 5.32 -7.81 -5.25
C ALA A 24 5.62 -6.68 -6.26
N VAL A 25 5.88 -5.45 -5.79
CA VAL A 25 6.26 -4.33 -6.67
C VAL A 25 7.77 -4.29 -6.98
N GLY A 26 8.57 -5.12 -6.30
CA GLY A 26 10.02 -5.22 -6.47
C GLY A 26 10.78 -4.06 -5.87
N ILE A 27 10.31 -3.49 -4.76
CA ILE A 27 11.04 -2.49 -3.98
C ILE A 27 11.92 -3.23 -2.98
N THR A 28 13.21 -2.88 -2.91
CA THR A 28 14.14 -3.49 -1.96
C THR A 28 13.90 -2.96 -0.54
N HIS A 29 13.80 -3.84 0.44
CA HIS A 29 13.59 -3.48 1.85
C HIS A 29 14.31 -4.47 2.80
N ASP A 30 14.46 -4.09 4.07
CA ASP A 30 14.89 -5.02 5.12
C ASP A 30 13.77 -6.01 5.52
N ASP A 31 14.06 -7.00 6.36
CA ASP A 31 13.05 -7.97 6.87
C ASP A 31 11.88 -7.33 7.63
N LYS A 32 11.97 -6.03 7.92
CA LYS A 32 10.96 -5.25 8.64
C LYS A 32 10.14 -4.36 7.70
N GLY A 33 10.42 -4.37 6.39
CA GLY A 33 9.77 -3.53 5.39
C GLY A 33 10.29 -2.09 5.39
N GLN A 34 11.44 -1.81 6.00
CA GLN A 34 12.08 -0.50 5.92
C GLN A 34 12.80 -0.34 4.59
N VAL A 35 12.59 0.80 3.96
CA VAL A 35 13.27 1.25 2.75
C VAL A 35 14.15 2.45 3.12
N GLU A 36 15.32 2.58 2.48
CA GLU A 36 16.18 3.77 2.68
C GLU A 36 15.51 5.02 2.12
N ASP A 37 14.94 4.90 0.92
CA ASP A 37 14.15 5.93 0.27
C ASP A 37 12.90 5.30 -0.36
N LEU A 38 11.78 6.03 -0.28
CA LEU A 38 10.59 5.68 -1.05
C LEU A 38 10.84 5.89 -2.54
N PRO A 39 10.38 5.01 -3.43
CA PRO A 39 10.57 5.20 -4.86
C PRO A 39 9.81 6.44 -5.35
N ASP A 40 10.32 7.09 -6.38
CA ASP A 40 9.61 8.21 -7.03
C ASP A 40 8.37 7.76 -7.81
N GLU A 41 8.38 6.51 -8.28
CA GLU A 41 7.36 5.92 -9.14
C GLU A 41 7.04 4.48 -8.73
N ILE A 42 5.76 4.13 -8.78
CA ILE A 42 5.28 2.75 -8.76
C ILE A 42 4.45 2.57 -10.04
N PRO A 43 4.97 1.83 -11.03
CA PRO A 43 4.24 1.55 -12.28
C PRO A 43 2.91 0.87 -12.01
N GLU A 44 1.89 1.15 -12.84
CA GLU A 44 0.53 0.65 -12.65
C GLU A 44 0.45 -0.88 -12.67
N ASP A 45 1.19 -1.54 -13.55
CA ASP A 45 1.24 -3.01 -13.67
C ASP A 45 1.81 -3.65 -12.40
N LYS A 46 2.88 -3.06 -11.85
CA LYS A 46 3.46 -3.47 -10.57
C LYS A 46 2.50 -3.22 -9.42
N ALA A 47 1.88 -2.04 -9.37
CA ALA A 47 0.89 -1.71 -8.35
C ALA A 47 -0.29 -2.70 -8.38
N ALA A 48 -0.79 -3.06 -9.58
CA ALA A 48 -1.83 -4.07 -9.74
C ALA A 48 -1.38 -5.43 -9.21
N ALA A 49 -0.15 -5.86 -9.49
CA ALA A 49 0.41 -7.10 -8.92
C ALA A 49 0.47 -7.05 -7.38
N GLY A 50 0.89 -5.92 -6.80
CA GLY A 50 0.89 -5.71 -5.36
C GLY A 50 -0.50 -5.75 -4.72
N ILE A 51 -1.51 -5.17 -5.39
CA ILE A 51 -2.92 -5.25 -4.95
C ILE A 51 -3.37 -6.71 -4.91
N GLN A 52 -3.10 -7.48 -5.98
CA GLN A 52 -3.49 -8.90 -6.04
C GLN A 52 -2.78 -9.74 -4.99
N ALA A 53 -1.49 -9.49 -4.72
CA ALA A 53 -0.75 -10.17 -3.67
C ALA A 53 -1.37 -9.93 -2.28
N LEU A 54 -1.79 -8.69 -1.99
CA LEU A 54 -2.46 -8.35 -0.74
C LEU A 54 -3.84 -9.00 -0.62
N LEU A 55 -4.65 -8.99 -1.69
CA LEU A 55 -5.96 -9.63 -1.70
C LEU A 55 -5.88 -11.15 -1.53
N ALA A 56 -4.81 -11.79 -2.02
CA ALA A 56 -4.59 -13.21 -1.82
C ALA A 56 -4.23 -13.57 -0.37
N ALA A 57 -3.58 -12.66 0.36
CA ALA A 57 -3.07 -12.91 1.72
C ALA A 57 -3.93 -12.30 2.84
N HIS A 58 -4.82 -11.35 2.52
CA HIS A 58 -5.53 -10.55 3.51
C HIS A 58 -6.97 -10.21 3.10
N PRO A 59 -7.86 -9.89 4.05
CA PRO A 59 -9.21 -9.42 3.73
C PRO A 59 -9.19 -8.15 2.88
N ALA A 60 -10.10 -8.06 1.90
CA ALA A 60 -10.12 -6.94 0.95
C ALA A 60 -10.24 -5.55 1.60
N ALA A 61 -11.09 -5.42 2.63
CA ALA A 61 -11.23 -4.17 3.38
C ALA A 61 -9.92 -3.75 4.08
N GLU A 62 -9.13 -4.72 4.52
CA GLU A 62 -7.83 -4.46 5.11
C GLU A 62 -6.80 -4.03 4.07
N ALA A 63 -6.72 -4.74 2.94
CA ALA A 63 -5.87 -4.37 1.82
C ALA A 63 -6.19 -2.97 1.29
N ALA A 64 -7.48 -2.65 1.14
CA ALA A 64 -7.96 -1.32 0.77
C ALA A 64 -7.43 -0.25 1.72
N LEU A 65 -7.76 -0.35 3.02
CA LEU A 65 -7.32 0.64 4.01
C LEU A 65 -5.79 0.80 4.02
N TYR A 66 -5.06 -0.31 3.92
CA TYR A 66 -3.60 -0.29 3.87
C TYR A 66 -3.07 0.49 2.67
N LEU A 67 -3.53 0.18 1.46
CA LEU A 67 -3.03 0.79 0.22
C LEU A 67 -3.37 2.28 0.13
N HIS A 68 -4.58 2.67 0.54
CA HIS A 68 -4.97 4.07 0.61
C HIS A 68 -4.12 4.84 1.64
N MET A 69 -3.78 4.23 2.76
CA MET A 69 -2.83 4.83 3.73
C MET A 69 -1.40 4.88 3.19
N PHE A 70 -0.97 3.85 2.47
CA PHE A 70 0.36 3.80 1.85
C PHE A 70 0.51 4.96 0.86
N GLN A 71 -0.50 5.19 0.01
CA GLN A 71 -0.55 6.30 -0.94
C GLN A 71 -0.37 7.69 -0.29
N LEU A 72 -0.76 7.85 0.98
CA LEU A 72 -0.61 9.12 1.70
C LEU A 72 0.80 9.39 2.24
N GLN A 73 1.70 8.39 2.23
CA GLN A 73 3.07 8.58 2.73
C GLN A 73 3.90 9.55 1.88
N ARG A 74 3.49 9.79 0.64
CA ARG A 74 4.11 10.75 -0.27
C ARG A 74 3.12 11.86 -0.61
N PRO A 75 3.51 13.14 -0.57
CA PRO A 75 2.68 14.22 -1.10
C PRO A 75 2.31 13.95 -2.57
N GLY A 76 1.02 13.84 -2.86
CA GLY A 76 0.52 13.48 -4.20
C GLY A 76 0.52 11.99 -4.53
N GLY A 77 1.07 11.13 -3.66
CA GLY A 77 1.10 9.68 -3.84
C GLY A 77 1.89 9.22 -5.07
N TRP A 78 1.58 8.02 -5.54
CA TRP A 78 2.08 7.46 -6.80
C TRP A 78 0.95 7.35 -7.83
N ASP A 79 1.19 7.87 -9.04
CA ASP A 79 0.19 7.89 -10.12
C ASP A 79 -0.22 6.46 -10.56
N GLY A 80 0.75 5.56 -10.75
CA GLY A 80 0.45 4.18 -11.10
C GLY A 80 -0.31 3.42 -10.02
N LEU A 81 -0.03 3.69 -8.74
CA LEU A 81 -0.83 3.13 -7.63
C LEU A 81 -2.25 3.69 -7.62
N ALA A 82 -2.44 4.99 -7.87
CA ALA A 82 -3.76 5.60 -7.97
C ALA A 82 -4.61 4.97 -9.09
N LYS A 83 -4.01 4.77 -10.26
CA LYS A 83 -4.67 4.12 -11.41
C LYS A 83 -5.05 2.67 -11.10
N ALA A 84 -4.11 1.90 -10.53
CA ALA A 84 -4.37 0.50 -10.17
C ALA A 84 -5.47 0.38 -9.11
N LEU A 85 -5.48 1.27 -8.11
CA LEU A 85 -6.57 1.35 -7.12
C LEU A 85 -7.90 1.66 -7.80
N ALA A 86 -7.97 2.68 -8.66
CA ALA A 86 -9.21 3.05 -9.36
C ALA A 86 -9.75 1.92 -10.26
N ALA A 87 -8.86 1.14 -10.87
CA ALA A 87 -9.23 0.00 -11.71
C ALA A 87 -9.73 -1.23 -10.93
N CYS A 88 -9.43 -1.33 -9.62
CA CYS A 88 -9.77 -2.49 -8.80
C CYS A 88 -10.92 -2.17 -7.83
N THR A 89 -12.11 -2.69 -8.13
CA THR A 89 -13.33 -2.48 -7.33
C THR A 89 -13.26 -3.10 -5.92
N GLU A 90 -12.45 -4.14 -5.71
CA GLU A 90 -12.34 -4.84 -4.43
C GLU A 90 -11.60 -4.03 -3.35
N VAL A 91 -10.78 -3.06 -3.76
CA VAL A 91 -9.98 -2.21 -2.85
C VAL A 91 -10.48 -0.76 -2.76
N GLN A 92 -11.75 -0.54 -3.10
CA GLN A 92 -12.40 0.75 -2.89
C GLN A 92 -12.72 0.96 -1.41
N LEU A 93 -12.46 2.17 -0.90
CA LEU A 93 -12.97 2.57 0.41
C LEU A 93 -14.47 2.87 0.31
N PRO A 94 -15.26 2.55 1.33
CA PRO A 94 -16.66 2.96 1.36
C PRO A 94 -16.75 4.50 1.29
N SER A 95 -17.66 5.00 0.47
CA SER A 95 -17.95 6.44 0.42
C SER A 95 -18.37 6.92 1.82
N ALA A 96 -17.70 7.95 2.33
CA ALA A 96 -18.15 8.64 3.52
C ALA A 96 -19.55 9.22 3.23
N SER A 97 -20.56 8.74 3.95
CA SER A 97 -21.94 9.26 3.90
C SER A 97 -22.10 10.46 4.81
#